data_AF-A0A5C8MF43-F1
#
_entry.id   AF-A0A5C8MF43-F1
#
_cell.length_a   1.000
_cell.length_b   1.000
_cell.length_c   1.000
_cell.angle_alpha   90.00
_cell.angle_beta   90.00
_cell.angle_gamma   90.00
#
_symmetry.space_group_name_H-M   'P 1'
#
loop_
_entity.id
_entity.type
_entity.pdbx_description
1 polymer ?
#
loop_
_entity_poly.entity_id
_entity_poly.type
_entity_poly.pdbx_seq_one_letter_code
_entity_poly.pdbx_strand_id
1 'polypeptide(L)' 'VLEFAHDHGYHQAVINRMGIPDRFIEHGSVKELLNEIGLTTAHIIDRVKTIIPRKQKRA' A
#
# COMPACT_ATOMS: atom_id res chain seq x y z
N VAL A 1 10.16 11.18 -2.01
CA VAL A 1 10.10 10.27 -0.83
C VAL A 1 10.83 8.95 -1.09
N LEU A 2 10.57 8.23 -2.19
CA LEU A 2 11.32 7.01 -2.54
C LEU A 2 12.78 7.29 -2.91
N GLU A 3 13.03 8.35 -3.69
CA GLU A 3 14.40 8.81 -4.01
C GLU A 3 15.16 9.16 -2.73
N PHE A 4 14.54 9.96 -1.85
CA PHE A 4 15.07 10.25 -0.52
C PHE A 4 15.42 8.97 0.28
N ALA A 5 14.53 7.98 0.31
CA ALA A 5 14.76 6.74 1.02
C ALA A 5 15.95 5.95 0.44
N HIS A 6 16.09 5.96 -0.88
CA HIS A 6 17.22 5.34 -1.58
C HIS A 6 18.54 6.07 -1.27
N ASP A 7 18.57 7.39 -1.42
CA ASP A 7 19.77 8.22 -1.25
C ASP A 7 20.30 8.20 0.20
N HIS A 8 19.42 8.01 1.18
CA HIS A 8 19.77 7.97 2.60
C HIS A 8 19.96 6.55 3.15
N GLY A 9 19.99 5.53 2.28
CA GLY A 9 20.33 4.16 2.67
C GLY A 9 19.26 3.41 3.46
N TYR A 10 17.98 3.80 3.35
CA TYR A 10 16.85 3.12 4.00
C TYR A 10 16.46 1.80 3.30
N HIS A 11 17.43 0.96 2.96
CA HIS A 11 17.21 -0.28 2.20
C HIS A 11 16.40 -1.34 2.95
N GLN A 12 16.34 -1.26 4.28
CA GLN A 12 15.59 -2.20 5.14
C GLN A 12 14.15 -1.73 5.39
N ALA A 13 13.77 -0.53 4.93
CA ALA A 13 12.42 -0.03 5.11
C ALA A 13 11.47 -0.75 4.14
N VAL A 14 10.39 -1.32 4.67
CA VAL A 14 9.32 -1.89 3.85
C VAL A 14 8.42 -0.75 3.37
N ILE A 15 8.50 -0.42 2.07
CA ILE A 15 7.73 0.67 1.46
C ILE A 15 6.76 0.09 0.43
N ASN A 16 5.46 0.25 0.68
CA ASN A 16 4.40 -0.11 -0.27
C ASN A 16 3.78 1.15 -0.88
N ARG A 17 3.84 1.25 -2.22
CA ARG A 17 3.12 2.28 -2.98
C ARG A 17 1.64 1.94 -3.06
N MET A 18 0.79 2.89 -2.68
CA MET A 18 -0.66 2.85 -2.87
C MET A 18 -1.07 4.10 -3.62
N GLY A 19 -1.89 3.94 -4.66
CA GLY A 19 -2.32 5.05 -5.49
C GLY A 19 -3.04 4.55 -6.73
N ILE A 20 -3.45 5.50 -7.57
CA ILE A 20 -4.10 5.19 -8.84
C ILE A 20 -3.04 4.55 -9.76
N PRO A 21 -3.32 3.38 -10.34
CA PRO A 21 -2.41 2.73 -11.27
C PRO A 21 -2.36 3.49 -12.60
N ASP A 22 -1.19 3.49 -13.23
CA ASP A 22 -1.00 4.09 -14.55
C ASP A 22 -1.52 3.14 -15.64
N ARG A 23 -2.85 3.05 -15.74
CA ARG A 23 -3.56 2.27 -16.75
C ARG A 23 -4.94 2.88 -16.97
N PHE A 24 -5.54 2.57 -18.12
CA PHE A 24 -6.95 2.89 -18.33
C PHE A 24 -7.82 2.06 -17.39
N ILE A 25 -8.85 2.73 -16.86
CA ILE A 25 -9.89 2.17 -16.01
C ILE A 25 -11.22 2.56 -16.64
N GLU A 26 -12.17 1.64 -16.63
CA GLU A 26 -13.49 1.86 -17.23
C GLU A 26 -14.28 2.96 -16.49
N HIS A 27 -15.30 3.49 -17.14
CA HIS A 27 -16.19 4.44 -16.51
C HIS A 27 -17.05 3.76 -15.43
N GLY A 28 -17.13 4.37 -14.26
CA GLY A 28 -17.91 3.88 -13.13
C GLY A 28 -18.02 4.93 -12.05
N SER A 29 -18.71 4.61 -10.96
CA SER A 29 -18.73 5.51 -9.80
C SER A 29 -17.37 5.52 -9.11
N VAL A 30 -17.01 6.66 -8.51
CA VAL A 30 -15.74 6.81 -7.77
C VAL A 30 -15.57 5.70 -6.72
N LYS A 31 -16.66 5.29 -6.06
CA LYS A 31 -16.63 4.26 -5.03
C LYS A 31 -16.27 2.89 -5.60
N GLU A 32 -16.82 2.53 -6.75
CA GLU A 32 -16.51 1.26 -7.43
C GLU A 32 -15.08 1.25 -7.93
N LEU A 33 -14.64 2.35 -8.56
CA LEU A 33 -13.27 2.47 -9.06
C LEU A 33 -12.25 2.36 -7.93
N LEU A 34 -12.46 3.07 -6.82
CA LEU A 34 -11.58 2.95 -5.63
C LEU A 34 -11.58 1.53 -5.05
N ASN A 35 -12.71 0.83 -5.10
CA ASN A 35 -12.79 -0.55 -4.67
C ASN A 35 -12.01 -1.49 -5.59
N GLU A 36 -12.12 -1.32 -6.90
CA GLU A 36 -11.39 -2.09 -7.91
C GLU A 36 -9.87 -1.94 -7.76
N ILE A 37 -9.40 -0.72 -7.54
CA ILE A 37 -7.95 -0.45 -7.38
C ILE A 37 -7.45 -0.65 -5.94
N GLY A 38 -8.29 -1.15 -5.04
CA GLY A 38 -7.91 -1.48 -3.67
C GLY A 38 -7.58 -0.27 -2.78
N LEU A 39 -8.13 0.91 -3.09
CA LEU A 39 -7.97 2.15 -2.33
C LEU A 39 -9.15 2.43 -1.38
N THR A 40 -9.87 1.39 -0.96
CA THR A 40 -10.86 1.53 0.11
C THR A 40 -10.22 1.33 1.48
N THR A 41 -10.86 1.88 2.51
CA THR A 41 -10.40 1.76 3.89
C THR A 41 -10.13 0.31 4.31
N ALA A 42 -10.98 -0.63 3.92
CA ALA A 42 -10.82 -2.05 4.24
C ALA A 42 -9.53 -2.63 3.63
N HIS A 43 -9.30 -2.40 2.33
CA HIS A 43 -8.09 -2.87 1.65
C HIS A 43 -6.82 -2.24 2.24
N ILE A 44 -6.85 -0.96 2.59
CA ILE A 44 -5.72 -0.27 3.22
C ILE A 44 -5.41 -0.87 4.59
N ILE A 45 -6.44 -1.12 5.42
CA ILE A 45 -6.27 -1.77 6.73
C ILE A 45 -5.60 -3.13 6.57
N ASP A 46 -6.08 -3.95 5.63
CA ASP A 46 -5.52 -5.28 5.40
C ASP A 46 -4.08 -5.19 4.90
N ARG A 47 -3.78 -4.27 3.98
CA ARG A 47 -2.40 -4.01 3.52
C ARG A 47 -1.48 -3.61 4.67
N VAL A 48 -1.91 -2.70 5.54
CA VAL A 48 -1.13 -2.28 6.71
C VAL A 48 -0.87 -3.45 7.65
N LYS A 49 -1.87 -4.30 7.92
CA LYS A 49 -1.69 -5.51 8.75
C LYS A 49 -0.65 -6.49 8.19
N THR A 50 -0.43 -6.53 6.88
CA THR A 50 0.62 -7.39 6.28
C THR A 50 2.03 -6.86 6.51
N ILE A 51 2.20 -5.55 6.70
CA ILE A 51 3.51 -4.90 6.84
C ILE A 51 3.94 -4.84 8.32
N ILE A 52 2.98 -4.79 9.24
CA ILE A 52 3.28 -4.74 10.68
C ILE A 52 3.84 -6.11 11.12
N PRO A 53 5.07 -6.17 11.68
CA PRO A 53 5.61 -7.41 12.21
C PRO A 53 4.74 -7.92 13.36
N ARG A 54 4.25 -9.15 13.24
CA ARG A 54 3.56 -9.82 14.35
C ARG A 54 4.59 -10.07 15.45
N LYS A 55 4.35 -9.54 16.67
CA LYS A 55 5.11 -9.92 17.86
C LYS A 55 4.97 -11.43 18.05
N GLN A 56 5.92 -12.22 17.56
CA GLN A 56 6.06 -13.61 17.97
C GLN A 56 6.49 -13.58 19.44
N LYS A 57 5.64 -14.12 20.32
CA LYS A 57 6.09 -14.51 21.66
C LYS A 57 7.20 -15.54 21.44
N ARG A 58 8.45 -15.16 21.73
CA ARG A 58 9.54 -16.11 21.83
C ARG A 58 9.19 -17.08 22.97
N ALA A 59 9.24 -18.38 22.68
CA ALA A 59 9.11 -19.44 23.67
C ALA A 59 10.28 -19.39 24.66
#